data_AF-A0A0R3UE25-F1
#
_entry.id   AF-A0A0R3UE25-F1
#
_cell.length_a   1.000
_cell.length_b   1.000
_cell.length_c   1.000
_cell.angle_alpha   90.00
_cell.angle_beta   90.00
_cell.angle_gamma   90.00
#
_symmetry.space_group_name_H-M   'P 1'
#
loop_
_entity.id
_entity.type
_entity.pdbx_description
1 polymer ?
#
loop_
_entity_poly.entity_id
_entity_poly.type
_entity_poly.pdbx_seq_one_letter_code
_entity_poly.pdbx_strand_id
1 'polypeptide(L)'
;MILRVALVAGLTIALVLFILSLSISGWPCGGLFEQCQDPSLVTPSLIYDYHVVGGLLVVAALASFVSLVLAMCALRRKRFRNLLVSAVWCFVAFTMSFTAEIYFHTKSYNDWSAFIATIAMVLSFSCCVIKVARMCTLKSSPVNVFTPMEP
;
A
#
# COMPACT_ATOMS: atom_id res chain seq x y z
N MET A 1 13.44 11.95 -13.96
CA MET A 1 13.99 11.62 -12.63
C MET A 1 13.00 11.90 -11.51
N ILE A 2 12.45 13.13 -11.44
CA ILE A 2 11.46 13.62 -10.46
C ILE A 2 10.36 12.60 -10.10
N LEU A 3 9.61 12.09 -11.08
CA LEU A 3 8.50 11.16 -10.81
C LEU A 3 8.92 9.83 -10.14
N ARG A 4 10.18 9.36 -10.34
CA ARG A 4 10.63 8.15 -9.64
C ARG A 4 10.94 8.43 -8.16
N VAL A 5 11.46 9.62 -7.87
CA VAL A 5 11.72 10.07 -6.50
C VAL A 5 10.40 10.29 -5.76
N ALA A 6 9.42 10.90 -6.42
CA ALA A 6 8.07 11.08 -5.87
C ALA A 6 7.40 9.74 -5.52
N LEU A 7 7.53 8.72 -6.38
CA LEU A 7 7.02 7.37 -6.10
C LEU A 7 7.66 6.75 -4.86
N VAL A 8 8.98 6.89 -4.69
CA VAL A 8 9.68 6.38 -3.51
C VAL A 8 9.23 7.13 -2.27
N ALA A 9 9.19 8.46 -2.31
CA ALA A 9 8.73 9.28 -1.19
C ALA A 9 7.29 8.93 -0.79
N GLY A 10 6.38 8.80 -1.76
CA GLY A 10 4.99 8.43 -1.53
C GLY A 10 4.84 7.04 -0.89
N LEU A 11 5.60 6.04 -1.35
CA LEU A 11 5.61 4.71 -0.74
C LEU A 11 6.20 4.70 0.67
N THR A 12 7.25 5.49 0.92
CA THR A 12 7.80 5.65 2.26
C THR A 12 6.78 6.27 3.21
N ILE A 13 6.10 7.33 2.80
CA ILE A 13 5.05 7.97 3.61
C ILE A 13 3.90 6.98 3.87
N ALA A 14 3.43 6.27 2.84
CA ALA A 14 2.39 5.26 3.00
C ALA A 14 2.81 4.14 3.97
N LEU A 15 4.05 3.66 3.89
CA LEU A 15 4.58 2.65 4.81
C LEU A 15 4.62 3.16 6.25
N VAL A 16 5.08 4.39 6.48
CA VAL A 16 5.09 4.99 7.82
C VAL A 16 3.67 5.12 8.37
N LEU A 17 2.70 5.53 7.56
CA LEU A 17 1.31 5.62 7.97
C LEU A 17 0.70 4.25 8.30
N PHE A 18 1.03 3.19 7.54
CA PHE A 18 0.62 1.83 7.91
C PHE A 18 1.19 1.41 9.26
N ILE A 19 2.49 1.67 9.51
CA ILE A 19 3.13 1.35 10.79
C ILE A 19 2.48 2.15 11.93
N LEU A 20 2.20 3.44 11.72
CA LEU A 20 1.52 4.29 12.70
C LEU A 20 0.12 3.78 13.00
N SER A 21 -0.67 3.43 11.98
CA SER A 21 -2.00 2.86 12.17
C SER A 21 -1.96 1.56 12.98
N LEU A 22 -0.94 0.71 12.76
CA LEU A 22 -0.74 -0.52 13.53
C LEU A 22 -0.27 -0.28 14.98
N SER A 23 0.47 0.81 15.22
CA SER A 23 1.13 1.08 16.51
C SER A 23 0.35 2.01 17.44
N ILE A 24 -0.52 2.85 16.88
CA ILE A 24 -1.29 3.83 17.64
C ILE A 24 -2.40 3.12 18.40
N SER A 25 -2.55 3.48 19.67
CA SER A 25 -3.59 2.93 20.54
C SER A 25 -4.96 3.58 20.35
N GLY A 26 -5.30 3.89 19.10
CA GLY A 26 -6.53 4.58 18.70
C GLY A 26 -7.50 3.64 18.01
N TRP A 27 -7.44 2.36 18.38
CA TRP A 27 -8.45 1.35 18.03
C TRP A 27 -9.40 1.18 19.22
N PRO A 28 -10.63 0.67 19.01
CA PRO A 28 -11.63 0.57 20.08
C PRO A 28 -11.16 -0.17 21.34
N CYS A 29 -10.26 -1.13 21.20
CA CYS A 29 -9.69 -1.91 22.31
C CYS A 29 -8.30 -1.44 22.75
N GLY A 30 -7.87 -0.23 22.40
CA GLY A 30 -6.52 0.23 22.64
C GLY A 30 -5.49 -0.30 21.64
N GLY A 31 -5.73 -1.40 20.94
CA GLY A 31 -4.86 -1.87 19.85
C GLY A 31 -5.50 -2.97 19.01
N LEU A 32 -4.98 -3.20 17.79
CA LEU A 32 -5.45 -4.26 16.88
C LEU A 32 -5.12 -5.68 17.38
N PHE A 33 -4.10 -5.81 18.23
CA PHE A 33 -3.62 -7.09 18.75
C PHE A 33 -3.78 -7.22 20.28
N GLU A 34 -4.33 -6.19 20.94
CA GLU A 34 -4.59 -6.23 22.37
C GLU A 34 -5.95 -6.86 22.65
N GLN A 35 -6.03 -7.59 23.76
CA GLN A 35 -7.31 -8.08 24.28
C GLN A 35 -8.04 -6.94 24.96
N CYS A 36 -9.29 -6.70 24.57
CA CYS A 36 -10.14 -5.69 25.19
C CYS A 36 -10.31 -6.04 26.68
N GLN A 37 -9.88 -5.15 27.59
CA GLN A 37 -9.95 -5.38 29.04
C GLN A 37 -11.40 -5.47 29.57
N ASP A 38 -12.35 -4.85 28.87
CA ASP A 38 -13.77 -4.89 29.22
C ASP A 38 -14.60 -5.71 28.22
N PRO A 39 -14.90 -6.98 28.52
CA PRO A 39 -15.71 -7.86 27.67
C PRO A 39 -17.19 -7.45 27.62
N SER A 40 -17.63 -6.50 28.45
CA SER A 40 -18.99 -5.94 28.47
C SER A 40 -19.23 -4.90 27.36
N LEU A 41 -18.16 -4.31 26.79
CA LEU A 41 -18.23 -3.28 25.74
C LEU A 41 -18.10 -3.85 24.32
N VAL A 42 -17.63 -5.09 24.17
CA VAL A 42 -17.23 -5.65 22.87
C VAL A 42 -17.69 -7.10 22.74
N THR A 43 -18.51 -7.39 21.72
CA THR A 43 -18.92 -8.76 21.44
C THR A 43 -17.74 -9.60 20.93
N PRO A 44 -17.66 -10.90 21.26
CA PRO A 44 -16.53 -11.76 20.87
C PRO A 44 -16.36 -11.89 19.35
N SER A 45 -17.43 -11.67 18.57
CA SER A 45 -17.35 -11.56 17.11
C SER A 45 -16.50 -10.36 16.67
N LEU A 46 -16.63 -9.22 17.35
CA LEU A 46 -15.91 -7.98 17.03
C LEU A 46 -14.40 -8.12 17.30
N ILE A 47 -14.01 -8.89 18.32
CA ILE A 47 -12.59 -9.14 18.66
C ILE A 47 -11.90 -9.96 17.56
N TYR A 48 -12.56 -11.00 17.05
CA TYR A 48 -12.04 -11.78 15.93
C TYR A 48 -11.86 -10.93 14.67
N ASP A 49 -12.76 -9.97 14.46
CA ASP A 49 -12.71 -9.07 13.33
C ASP A 49 -11.47 -8.17 13.36
N TYR A 50 -11.07 -7.66 14.54
CA TYR A 50 -9.90 -6.79 14.67
C TYR A 50 -8.57 -7.49 14.40
N HIS A 51 -8.41 -8.74 14.83
CA HIS A 51 -7.21 -9.52 14.50
C HIS A 51 -7.07 -9.75 12.99
N VAL A 52 -8.19 -9.97 12.29
CA VAL A 52 -8.21 -10.12 10.82
C VAL A 52 -7.81 -8.80 10.14
N VAL A 53 -8.39 -7.68 10.57
CA VAL A 53 -8.05 -6.33 10.07
C VAL A 53 -6.57 -6.02 10.30
N GLY A 54 -6.05 -6.33 11.51
CA GLY A 54 -4.65 -6.11 11.86
C GLY A 54 -3.72 -6.97 11.02
N GLY A 55 -4.05 -8.25 10.82
CA GLY A 55 -3.32 -9.15 9.93
C GLY A 55 -3.28 -8.63 8.48
N LEU A 56 -4.41 -8.17 7.95
CA LEU A 56 -4.49 -7.59 6.60
C LEU A 56 -3.62 -6.33 6.47
N LEU A 57 -3.63 -5.45 7.47
CA LEU A 57 -2.80 -4.23 7.50
C LEU A 57 -1.30 -4.56 7.60
N VAL A 58 -0.90 -5.58 8.36
CA VAL A 58 0.49 -6.05 8.42
C VAL A 58 0.93 -6.57 7.06
N VAL A 59 0.11 -7.39 6.39
CA VAL A 59 0.41 -7.89 5.05
C VAL A 59 0.51 -6.73 4.05
N ALA A 60 -0.38 -5.73 4.16
CA ALA A 60 -0.30 -4.53 3.34
C ALA A 60 0.99 -3.73 3.55
N ALA A 61 1.42 -3.55 4.81
CA ALA A 61 2.67 -2.89 5.15
C ALA A 61 3.88 -3.64 4.58
N LEU A 62 3.92 -4.97 4.71
CA LEU A 62 4.98 -5.82 4.15
C LEU A 62 5.00 -5.74 2.62
N ALA A 63 3.85 -5.82 1.95
CA ALA A 63 3.75 -5.68 0.50
C ALA A 63 4.22 -4.29 0.04
N SER A 64 3.87 -3.23 0.79
CA SER A 64 4.34 -1.87 0.53
C SER A 64 5.86 -1.74 0.70
N PHE A 65 6.44 -2.38 1.72
CA PHE A 65 7.88 -2.43 1.93
C PHE A 65 8.61 -3.14 0.78
N VAL A 66 8.13 -4.30 0.32
CA VAL A 66 8.70 -5.00 -0.84
C VAL A 66 8.61 -4.13 -2.11
N SER A 67 7.46 -3.48 -2.32
CA SER A 67 7.23 -2.53 -3.41
C SER A 67 8.24 -1.37 -3.38
N LEU A 68 8.52 -0.81 -2.20
CA LEU A 68 9.50 0.26 -1.97
C LEU A 68 10.93 -0.19 -2.30
N VAL A 69 11.36 -1.35 -1.78
CA VAL A 69 12.69 -1.90 -2.06
C VAL A 69 12.90 -2.10 -3.57
N LEU A 70 11.90 -2.66 -4.26
CA LEU A 70 11.96 -2.85 -5.71
C LEU A 70 11.98 -1.51 -6.46
N ALA A 71 11.24 -0.50 -6.00
CA ALA A 71 11.26 0.84 -6.57
C ALA A 71 12.65 1.50 -6.41
N MET A 72 13.29 1.33 -5.26
CA MET A 72 14.67 1.76 -5.01
C MET A 72 15.67 1.03 -5.91
N CYS A 73 15.51 -0.28 -6.10
CA CYS A 73 16.32 -1.03 -7.06
C CYS A 73 16.11 -0.54 -8.50
N ALA A 74 14.89 -0.15 -8.88
CA ALA A 74 14.56 0.37 -10.20
C ALA A 74 15.13 1.78 -10.47
N LEU A 75 15.45 2.55 -9.41
CA LEU A 75 16.22 3.80 -9.53
C LEU A 75 17.64 3.52 -10.03
N ARG A 76 18.30 2.49 -9.47
CA ARG A 76 19.69 2.14 -9.81
C ARG A 76 19.79 1.34 -11.12
N ARG A 77 18.88 0.41 -11.37
CA ARG A 77 18.86 -0.43 -12.57
C ARG A 77 17.56 -0.21 -13.33
N LYS A 78 17.63 0.39 -14.53
CA LYS A 78 16.47 0.65 -15.44
C LYS A 78 15.88 -0.65 -16.04
N ARG A 79 15.63 -1.69 -15.23
CA ARG A 79 14.97 -2.92 -15.68
C ARG A 79 13.46 -2.77 -15.57
N PHE A 80 12.78 -2.90 -16.71
CA PHE A 80 11.32 -2.93 -16.79
C PHE A 80 10.69 -3.98 -15.86
N ARG A 81 11.33 -5.16 -15.74
CA ARG A 81 10.90 -6.24 -14.84
C ARG A 81 10.76 -5.79 -13.38
N ASN A 82 11.69 -5.00 -12.86
CA ASN A 82 11.64 -4.54 -11.47
C ASN A 82 10.47 -3.59 -11.23
N LEU A 83 10.17 -2.75 -12.23
CA LEU A 83 9.02 -1.83 -12.20
C LEU A 83 7.70 -2.61 -12.22
N LEU A 84 7.59 -3.64 -13.06
CA LEU A 84 6.42 -4.52 -13.13
C LEU A 84 6.16 -5.23 -11.80
N VAL A 85 7.18 -5.91 -11.25
CA VAL A 85 7.06 -6.62 -9.97
C VAL A 85 6.72 -5.65 -8.84
N SER A 86 7.34 -4.45 -8.82
CA SER A 86 7.02 -3.40 -7.85
C SER A 86 5.58 -2.89 -7.98
N ALA A 87 5.00 -2.84 -9.18
CA ALA A 87 3.60 -2.45 -9.39
C ALA A 87 2.64 -3.53 -8.86
N VAL A 88 2.94 -4.81 -9.09
CA VAL A 88 2.14 -5.93 -8.57
C VAL A 88 2.10 -5.91 -7.04
N TRP A 89 3.25 -5.75 -6.37
CA TRP A 89 3.29 -5.64 -4.90
C TRP A 89 2.56 -4.40 -4.37
N CYS A 90 2.59 -3.29 -5.12
CA CYS A 90 1.82 -2.09 -4.78
C CYS A 90 0.30 -2.35 -4.87
N PHE A 91 -0.13 -3.12 -5.86
CA PHE A 91 -1.52 -3.51 -6.03
C PHE A 91 -1.98 -4.44 -4.90
N VAL A 92 -1.15 -5.43 -4.54
CA VAL A 92 -1.42 -6.32 -3.38
C VAL A 92 -1.57 -5.52 -2.09
N ALA A 93 -0.68 -4.56 -1.84
CA ALA A 93 -0.76 -3.68 -0.68
C ALA A 93 -2.08 -2.90 -0.65
N PHE A 94 -2.49 -2.35 -1.80
CA PHE A 94 -3.76 -1.64 -1.95
C PHE A 94 -4.96 -2.56 -1.69
N THR A 95 -5.04 -3.73 -2.31
CA THR A 95 -6.18 -4.64 -2.14
C THR A 95 -6.32 -5.11 -0.70
N MET A 96 -5.22 -5.45 -0.03
CA MET A 96 -5.25 -5.89 1.37
C MET A 96 -5.71 -4.77 2.31
N SER A 97 -5.21 -3.55 2.11
CA SER A 97 -5.64 -2.38 2.89
C SER A 97 -7.12 -2.08 2.65
N PHE A 98 -7.56 -2.11 1.40
CA PHE A 98 -8.94 -1.86 1.01
C PHE A 98 -9.90 -2.88 1.62
N THR A 99 -9.53 -4.17 1.61
CA THR A 99 -10.31 -5.21 2.27
C THR A 99 -10.36 -5.00 3.78
N ALA A 100 -9.25 -4.60 4.41
CA ALA A 100 -9.21 -4.30 5.84
C ALA A 100 -10.17 -3.15 6.21
N GLU A 101 -10.14 -2.06 5.43
CA GLU A 101 -11.00 -0.88 5.62
C GLU A 101 -12.49 -1.20 5.43
N ILE A 102 -12.86 -1.94 4.38
CA ILE A 102 -14.26 -2.36 4.18
C ILE A 102 -14.73 -3.20 5.37
N TYR A 103 -13.91 -4.16 5.78
CA TYR A 103 -14.27 -5.03 6.89
C TYR A 103 -14.48 -4.24 8.18
N PHE A 104 -13.63 -3.25 8.42
CA PHE A 104 -13.72 -2.37 9.58
C PHE A 104 -14.93 -1.43 9.53
N HIS A 105 -15.13 -0.71 8.43
CA HIS A 105 -16.21 0.28 8.27
C HIS A 105 -17.61 -0.32 8.26
N THR A 106 -17.75 -1.61 7.92
CA THR A 106 -19.04 -2.29 8.04
C THR A 106 -19.46 -2.55 9.49
N LYS A 107 -18.54 -2.38 10.47
CA LYS A 107 -18.77 -2.77 11.87
C LYS A 107 -18.50 -1.66 12.89
N SER A 108 -17.60 -0.71 12.61
CA SER A 108 -17.31 0.42 13.50
C SER A 108 -17.41 1.75 12.74
N TYR A 109 -18.04 2.74 13.38
CA TYR A 109 -18.04 4.11 12.93
C TYR A 109 -17.13 4.91 13.86
N ASN A 110 -15.97 5.32 13.32
CA ASN A 110 -15.18 6.49 13.77
C ASN A 110 -13.98 6.21 14.70
N ASP A 111 -12.89 5.70 14.13
CA ASP A 111 -11.61 5.52 14.82
C ASP A 111 -10.45 6.21 14.07
N TRP A 112 -9.58 6.91 14.81
CA TRP A 112 -8.46 7.68 14.25
C TRP A 112 -7.45 6.81 13.51
N SER A 113 -7.27 5.55 13.94
CA SER A 113 -6.29 4.64 13.35
C SER A 113 -6.73 4.13 11.97
N ALA A 114 -8.03 3.90 11.78
CA ALA A 114 -8.60 3.55 10.48
C ALA A 114 -8.51 4.73 9.49
N PHE A 115 -8.67 5.97 9.96
CA PHE A 115 -8.46 7.15 9.12
C PHE A 115 -7.01 7.24 8.59
N ILE A 116 -6.02 6.96 9.44
CA ILE A 116 -4.60 6.93 9.03
C ILE A 116 -4.34 5.82 8.01
N ALA A 117 -4.91 4.63 8.20
CA ALA A 117 -4.79 3.52 7.25
C ALA A 117 -5.49 3.82 5.91
N THR A 118 -6.63 4.51 5.92
CA THR A 118 -7.30 4.99 4.71
C THR A 118 -6.42 5.97 3.92
N ILE A 119 -5.73 6.90 4.59
CA ILE A 119 -4.78 7.80 3.92
C ILE A 119 -3.62 6.99 3.29
N ALA A 120 -3.07 6.02 4.02
CA ALA A 120 -2.01 5.16 3.51
C ALA A 120 -2.45 4.35 2.28
N MET A 121 -3.70 3.87 2.27
CA MET A 121 -4.32 3.17 1.16
C MET A 121 -4.43 4.08 -0.08
N VAL A 122 -4.94 5.31 0.07
CA VAL A 122 -5.08 6.27 -1.04
C VAL A 122 -3.72 6.62 -1.66
N LEU A 123 -2.70 6.80 -0.83
CA LEU A 123 -1.33 7.03 -1.30
C LEU A 123 -0.77 5.82 -2.06
N SER A 124 -1.02 4.61 -1.55
CA SER A 124 -0.60 3.36 -2.19
C SER A 124 -1.29 3.15 -3.54
N PHE A 125 -2.59 3.46 -3.62
CA PHE A 125 -3.36 3.44 -4.87
C PHE A 125 -2.79 4.43 -5.89
N SER A 126 -2.58 5.68 -5.47
CA SER A 126 -2.01 6.74 -6.31
C SER A 126 -0.64 6.33 -6.87
N CYS A 127 0.23 5.74 -6.03
CA CYS A 127 1.52 5.20 -6.46
C CYS A 127 1.38 4.04 -7.45
N CYS A 128 0.39 3.16 -7.26
CA CYS A 128 0.09 2.07 -8.17
C CYS A 128 -0.32 2.58 -9.56
N VAL A 129 -1.25 3.53 -9.61
CA VAL A 129 -1.72 4.16 -10.87
C VAL A 129 -0.56 4.78 -11.64
N ILE A 130 0.31 5.54 -10.96
CA ILE A 130 1.48 6.16 -11.58
C ILE A 130 2.44 5.10 -12.13
N LYS A 131 2.67 3.99 -11.41
CA LYS A 131 3.52 2.89 -11.90
C LYS A 131 2.92 2.23 -13.16
N VAL A 132 1.60 2.00 -13.17
CA VAL A 132 0.89 1.41 -14.31
C VAL A 132 0.93 2.36 -15.52
N ALA A 133 0.64 3.64 -15.35
CA ALA A 133 0.73 4.63 -16.41
C ALA A 133 2.15 4.70 -17.01
N ARG A 134 3.18 4.54 -16.18
CA ARG A 134 4.56 4.44 -16.64
C ARG A 134 4.86 3.16 -17.42
N MET A 135 4.25 2.04 -17.07
CA MET A 135 4.39 0.82 -17.86
C MET A 135 3.75 0.97 -19.23
N CYS A 136 2.56 1.56 -19.30
CA CYS A 136 1.85 1.79 -20.56
C CYS A 136 2.64 2.72 -21.48
N THR A 137 3.15 3.85 -20.96
CA THR A 137 3.96 4.80 -21.75
C THR A 137 5.28 4.21 -22.24
N LEU A 138 5.93 3.35 -21.45
CA LEU A 138 7.15 2.66 -21.90
C LEU A 138 6.86 1.60 -22.99
N LYS A 139 5.69 0.94 -22.94
CA LYS A 139 5.26 -0.02 -23.95
C LYS A 139 4.83 0.68 -25.26
N SER A 140 4.29 1.89 -25.16
CA SER A 140 3.78 2.65 -26.30
C SER A 140 4.83 3.47 -27.04
N SER A 141 6.08 3.56 -26.59
CA SER A 141 7.16 4.12 -27.43
C SER A 141 7.49 3.10 -28.53
N PRO A 142 7.08 3.32 -29.79
CA PRO A 142 7.61 2.51 -30.86
C PRO A 142 9.10 2.80 -30.93
N VAL A 143 9.89 1.73 -31.01
CA VAL A 143 11.27 1.84 -31.48
C VAL A 143 11.20 2.59 -32.79
N ASN A 144 11.72 3.82 -32.84
CA ASN A 144 12.04 4.49 -34.09
C ASN A 144 13.07 3.61 -34.80
N VAL A 145 12.59 2.67 -35.60
CA VAL A 145 13.33 2.06 -36.70
C VAL A 145 13.40 3.12 -37.79
N PHE A 146 14.14 4.19 -37.51
CA PHE A 146 14.73 5.04 -38.53
C PHE A 146 16.16 4.52 -38.67
N THR A 147 16.31 3.42 -39.41
CA THR A 147 17.56 3.18 -40.12
C THR A 147 17.58 4.14 -41.29
N PRO A 148 18.44 5.17 -41.32
CA PRO A 148 18.68 5.88 -42.57
C PRO A 148 19.19 4.86 -43.59
N MET A 149 18.51 4.78 -44.73
CA MET A 149 19.13 4.21 -45.93
C MET A 149 20.31 5.12 -46.26
N GLU A 150 21.52 4.60 -46.11
CA GLU A 150 22.67 5.15 -46.83
C GLU A 150 22.93 4.31 -48.09
N PRO A 151 23.34 4.98 -49.18
CA PRO A 151 23.13 4.59 -50.56
C PRO A 151 24.03 3.46 -51.08
#